data_AF-A0A4Q2YW48-F1
#
_entry.id   AF-A0A4Q2YW48-F1
#
_cell.length_a   1.000
_cell.length_b   1.000
_cell.length_c   1.000
_cell.angle_alpha   90.00
_cell.angle_beta   90.00
_cell.angle_gamma   90.00
#
_symmetry.space_group_name_H-M   'P 1'
#
loop_
_entity.id
_entity.type
_entity.pdbx_description
1 polymer ?
#
loop_
_entity_poly.entity_id
_entity_poly.type
_entity_poly.pdbx_seq_one_letter_code
_entity_poly.pdbx_strand_id
1 'polypeptide(L)'
;MLSQIDFAKTFAAIAGAEASFPDSRDASAVLLGESDQGRSEVIEHAGQLAIRAGDWKFIPPGQGAKRSKYTNTELGNEPTGQLYDLSKDPGEKTNLASDHPEKVTELKAKLEAIR
;
A
#
# COMPACT_ATOMS: atom_id res chain seq x y z
N MET A 1 8.16 -2.10 6.60
CA MET A 1 7.79 -1.16 5.51
C MET A 1 7.66 0.26 6.08
N LEU A 2 7.99 1.30 5.31
CA LEU A 2 7.87 2.71 5.71
C LEU A 2 6.91 3.43 4.74
N SER A 3 6.15 4.42 5.23
CA SER A 3 5.31 5.29 4.39
C SER A 3 5.62 6.76 4.67
N GLN A 4 5.55 7.60 3.63
CA GLN A 4 5.76 9.05 3.75
C GLN A 4 4.72 9.71 4.67
N ILE A 5 3.54 9.11 4.83
CA ILE A 5 2.51 9.62 5.76
C ILE A 5 3.02 9.64 7.21
N ASP A 6 4.00 8.80 7.57
CA ASP A 6 4.57 8.72 8.92
C ASP A 6 5.58 9.84 9.22
N PHE A 7 6.06 10.56 8.21
CA PHE A 7 7.07 11.60 8.40
C PHE A 7 6.59 12.71 9.34
N ALA A 8 5.32 13.08 9.27
CA ALA A 8 4.78 14.16 10.09
C ALA A 8 4.89 13.87 11.60
N LYS A 9 4.44 12.69 12.05
CA LYS A 9 4.54 12.29 13.47
C LYS A 9 5.96 11.87 13.85
N THR A 10 6.69 11.23 12.94
CA THR A 10 8.09 10.83 13.16
C THR A 10 8.99 12.04 13.40
N PHE A 11 8.89 13.09 12.58
CA PHE A 11 9.69 14.30 12.77
C PHE A 11 9.27 15.10 14.01
N ALA A 12 7.98 15.12 14.34
CA ALA A 12 7.52 15.71 15.59
C ALA A 12 8.14 14.99 16.81
N ALA A 13 8.13 13.65 16.81
CA ALA A 13 8.73 12.84 17.87
C ALA A 13 10.24 13.12 18.02
N ILE A 14 10.99 13.14 16.91
CA ILE A 14 12.43 13.44 16.91
C ILE A 14 12.71 14.86 17.42
N ALA A 15 11.87 15.83 17.07
CA ALA A 15 12.01 17.22 17.50
C ALA A 15 11.53 17.47 18.94
N GLY A 16 10.96 16.47 19.62
CA GLY A 16 10.34 16.63 20.94
C GLY A 16 9.08 17.50 20.91
N ALA A 17 8.39 17.55 19.77
CA ALA A 17 7.17 18.33 19.57
C ALA A 17 5.93 17.44 19.61
N GLU A 18 4.83 17.96 20.15
CA GLU A 18 3.52 17.34 20.04
C GLU A 18 2.85 17.73 18.72
N ALA A 19 2.33 16.75 18.00
CA ALA A 19 1.55 16.98 16.80
C ALA A 19 0.47 15.90 16.63
N SER A 20 -0.71 16.31 16.18
CA SER A 20 -1.82 15.40 15.89
C SER A 20 -1.99 15.25 14.39
N PHE A 21 -1.60 14.08 13.89
CA PHE A 21 -1.79 13.67 12.50
C PHE A 21 -2.49 12.30 12.54
N PRO A 22 -3.78 12.21 12.16
CA PRO A 22 -4.60 11.04 12.44
C PRO A 22 -4.08 9.75 11.79
N ASP A 23 -3.53 9.86 10.57
CA ASP A 23 -3.03 8.70 9.81
C ASP A 23 -1.53 8.44 9.98
N SER A 24 -0.82 9.33 10.67
CA SER A 24 0.63 9.28 10.84
C SER A 24 1.01 8.50 12.10
N ARG A 25 1.99 7.60 11.99
CA ARG A 25 2.53 6.82 13.11
C ARG A 25 3.98 7.25 13.35
N ASP A 26 4.43 7.17 14.60
CA ASP A 26 5.85 7.37 14.88
C ASP A 26 6.63 6.15 14.35
N ALA A 27 7.52 6.41 13.41
CA ALA A 27 8.41 5.43 12.80
C ALA A 27 9.89 5.82 13.02
N SER A 28 10.20 6.61 14.05
CA SER A 28 11.55 7.09 14.37
C SER A 28 12.58 5.96 14.49
N ALA A 29 12.28 4.90 15.23
CA ALA A 29 13.16 3.73 15.36
C ALA A 29 13.47 3.08 14.00
N VAL A 30 12.50 3.02 13.09
CA VAL A 30 12.70 2.46 11.73
C VAL A 30 13.52 3.42 10.86
N LEU A 31 13.21 4.72 10.93
CA LEU A 31 13.89 5.74 10.16
C LEU A 31 15.37 5.88 10.55
N LEU A 32 15.68 5.72 11.84
CA LEU A 32 17.03 5.78 12.40
C LEU A 32 17.79 4.45 12.31
N GLY A 33 17.17 3.39 11.80
CA GLY A 33 17.79 2.07 11.65
C GLY A 33 17.92 1.27 12.96
N GLU A 34 17.20 1.67 14.00
CA GLU A 34 17.17 1.00 15.31
C GLU A 34 16.19 -0.20 15.33
N SER A 35 15.29 -0.27 14.34
CA SER A 35 14.32 -1.35 14.18
C SER A 35 14.03 -1.64 12.71
N ASP A 36 13.77 -2.90 12.38
CA ASP A 36 13.26 -3.34 11.08
C ASP A 36 11.71 -3.43 11.05
N GLN A 37 11.06 -3.26 12.21
CA GLN A 37 9.62 -3.37 12.38
C GLN A 37 8.91 -2.07 12.03
N GLY A 38 8.62 -1.91 10.73
CA GLY A 38 7.79 -0.82 10.23
C GLY A 38 6.29 -1.12 10.18
N ARG A 39 5.56 -0.39 9.34
CA ARG A 39 4.14 -0.63 9.09
C ARG A 39 3.88 -2.05 8.62
N SER A 40 2.84 -2.66 9.16
CA SER A 40 2.25 -3.92 8.68
C SER A 40 1.58 -3.73 7.31
N GLU A 41 1.03 -2.54 7.06
CA GLU A 41 0.33 -2.21 5.82
C GLU A 41 0.48 -0.73 5.43
N VAL A 42 0.46 -0.48 4.11
CA VAL A 42 0.50 0.85 3.51
C VAL A 42 -0.58 0.94 2.43
N ILE A 43 -1.24 2.09 2.38
CA ILE A 43 -2.15 2.45 1.30
C ILE A 43 -1.38 3.19 0.21
N GLU A 44 -1.55 2.76 -1.02
CA GLU A 44 -0.99 3.38 -2.21
C GLU A 44 -2.11 4.04 -3.02
N HIS A 45 -1.85 5.17 -3.66
CA HIS A 45 -2.84 5.87 -4.49
C HIS A 45 -2.24 6.35 -5.81
N ALA A 46 -2.79 5.83 -6.91
CA ALA A 46 -2.44 6.23 -8.27
C ALA A 46 -3.69 6.18 -9.17
N GLY A 47 -4.67 7.05 -8.88
CA GLY A 47 -5.98 7.07 -9.54
C GLY A 47 -7.01 6.11 -8.91
N GLN A 48 -6.54 5.03 -8.30
CA GLN A 48 -7.32 4.19 -7.39
C GLN A 48 -6.47 3.80 -6.17
N LEU A 49 -7.14 3.44 -5.08
CA LEU A 49 -6.48 2.98 -3.86
C LEU A 49 -6.06 1.52 -4.01
N ALA A 50 -4.87 1.20 -3.52
CA ALA A 50 -4.37 -0.15 -3.34
C ALA A 50 -3.86 -0.32 -1.91
N ILE A 51 -3.78 -1.56 -1.43
CA ILE A 51 -3.19 -1.89 -0.14
C ILE A 51 -2.04 -2.85 -0.33
N ARG A 52 -0.91 -2.56 0.32
CA ARG A 52 0.17 -3.52 0.54
C ARG A 52 0.16 -3.93 2.00
N ALA A 53 0.07 -5.23 2.29
CA ALA A 53 0.11 -5.77 3.64
C ALA A 53 1.05 -6.99 3.67
N GLY A 54 2.18 -6.85 4.36
CA GLY A 54 3.30 -7.80 4.27
C GLY A 54 3.77 -7.97 2.82
N ASP A 55 3.78 -9.22 2.35
CA ASP A 55 4.21 -9.58 1.00
C ASP A 55 3.13 -9.34 -0.06
N TRP A 56 1.88 -9.17 0.36
CA TRP A 56 0.75 -9.09 -0.57
C TRP A 56 0.41 -7.66 -0.94
N LYS A 57 0.10 -7.46 -2.21
CA LYS A 57 -0.51 -6.24 -2.71
C LYS A 57 -1.83 -6.54 -3.39
N PHE A 58 -2.85 -5.76 -3.05
CA PHE A 58 -4.18 -5.84 -3.62
C PHE A 58 -4.57 -4.51 -4.28
N ILE A 59 -5.04 -4.59 -5.52
CA ILE A 59 -5.62 -3.47 -6.26
C ILE A 59 -7.07 -3.85 -6.58
N PRO A 60 -8.08 -3.08 -6.12
CA PRO A 60 -9.48 -3.35 -6.39
C PRO A 60 -9.82 -3.37 -7.90
N PRO A 61 -10.98 -3.92 -8.26
CA PRO A 61 -11.52 -3.79 -9.61
C PRO A 61 -11.58 -2.33 -10.09
N GLY A 62 -11.02 -2.07 -11.27
CA GLY A 62 -10.99 -0.75 -11.90
C GLY A 62 -11.50 -0.79 -13.33
N GLN A 63 -12.37 0.16 -13.69
CA GLN A 63 -12.99 0.26 -15.03
C GLN A 63 -12.31 1.30 -15.95
N GLY A 64 -11.21 1.91 -15.50
CA GLY A 64 -10.48 2.90 -16.26
C GLY A 64 -9.62 2.29 -17.38
N ALA A 65 -8.97 3.15 -18.17
CA ALA A 65 -7.99 2.70 -19.15
C ALA A 65 -6.83 1.96 -18.46
N LYS A 66 -6.38 0.84 -19.03
CA LYS A 66 -5.24 0.07 -18.49
C LYS A 66 -3.92 0.85 -18.55
N ARG A 67 -3.80 1.75 -19.54
CA ARG A 67 -2.61 2.56 -19.78
C ARG A 67 -2.96 4.04 -19.97
N SER A 68 -2.06 4.90 -19.54
CA SER A 68 -2.09 6.34 -19.81
C SER A 68 -1.95 6.60 -21.31
N LYS A 69 -2.86 7.42 -21.86
CA LYS A 69 -2.85 7.82 -23.28
C LYS A 69 -1.55 8.54 -23.67
N TYR A 70 -0.98 9.33 -22.77
CA TYR A 70 0.12 10.25 -23.10
C TYR A 70 1.51 9.65 -22.82
N THR A 71 1.60 8.69 -21.89
CA THR A 71 2.88 8.16 -21.42
C THR A 71 3.01 6.66 -21.59
N ASN A 72 1.93 5.98 -22.01
CA ASN A 72 1.85 4.51 -22.09
C ASN A 72 2.10 3.77 -20.75
N THR A 73 2.12 4.50 -19.63
CA THR A 73 2.29 3.96 -18.27
C THR A 73 1.08 3.12 -17.88
N GLU A 74 1.29 1.99 -17.23
CA GLU A 74 0.19 1.17 -16.68
C GLU A 74 -0.46 1.86 -15.49
N LEU A 75 -1.79 1.86 -15.46
CA LEU A 75 -2.61 2.56 -14.47
C LEU A 75 -3.22 1.60 -13.42
N GLY A 76 -2.88 0.32 -13.51
CA GLY A 76 -3.40 -0.72 -12.60
C GLY A 76 -4.90 -0.94 -12.69
N ASN A 77 -5.58 -0.50 -13.76
CA ASN A 77 -7.01 -0.77 -13.95
C ASN A 77 -7.24 -2.16 -14.53
N GLU A 78 -7.93 -3.03 -13.80
CA GLU A 78 -8.41 -4.33 -14.28
C GLU A 78 -9.81 -4.61 -13.72
N PRO A 79 -10.82 -5.00 -14.54
CA PRO A 79 -12.19 -5.20 -14.06
C PRO A 79 -12.35 -6.35 -13.05
N THR A 80 -11.42 -7.30 -13.00
CA THR A 80 -11.45 -8.42 -12.04
C THR A 80 -10.75 -8.08 -10.73
N GLY A 81 -10.06 -6.93 -10.64
CA GLY A 81 -9.10 -6.65 -9.58
C GLY A 81 -7.81 -7.46 -9.75
N GLN A 82 -6.82 -7.11 -8.93
CA GLN A 82 -5.48 -7.71 -8.97
C GLN A 82 -4.97 -8.04 -7.58
N LEU A 83 -4.23 -9.14 -7.48
CA LEU A 83 -3.52 -9.57 -6.30
C LEU A 83 -2.11 -10.03 -6.69
N TYR A 84 -1.10 -9.58 -5.96
CA TYR A 84 0.30 -9.92 -6.20
C TYR A 84 1.00 -10.33 -4.91
N ASP A 85 1.85 -11.35 -5.01
CA ASP A 85 2.82 -11.74 -3.97
C ASP A 85 4.17 -11.08 -4.31
N LEU A 86 4.45 -9.92 -3.72
CA LEU A 86 5.63 -9.12 -3.98
C LEU A 86 6.93 -9.76 -3.47
N SER A 87 6.85 -10.79 -2.60
CA SER A 87 8.03 -11.55 -2.18
C SER A 87 8.60 -12.41 -3.32
N LYS A 88 7.74 -12.83 -4.25
CA LYS A 88 8.10 -13.66 -5.41
C LYS A 88 8.07 -12.91 -6.72
N ASP A 89 7.15 -11.95 -6.84
CA ASP A 89 6.92 -11.16 -8.04
C ASP A 89 6.88 -9.66 -7.73
N PRO A 90 8.05 -9.05 -7.44
CA PRO A 90 8.14 -7.62 -7.17
C PRO A 90 7.80 -6.77 -8.40
N GLY A 91 7.70 -7.36 -9.59
CA GLY A 91 7.34 -6.70 -10.84
C GLY A 91 5.85 -6.79 -11.18
N GLU A 92 5.01 -7.36 -10.32
CA GLU A 92 3.55 -7.41 -10.47
C GLU A 92 3.10 -8.02 -11.82
N LYS A 93 3.81 -9.06 -12.29
CA LYS A 93 3.59 -9.68 -13.60
C LYS A 93 2.50 -10.74 -13.59
N THR A 94 2.30 -11.41 -12.46
CA THR A 94 1.39 -12.55 -12.32
C THR A 94 0.26 -12.20 -11.36
N ASN A 95 -0.93 -11.95 -11.90
CA ASN A 95 -2.11 -11.69 -11.09
C ASN A 95 -2.65 -12.99 -10.49
N LEU A 96 -2.66 -13.07 -9.16
CA LEU A 96 -3.05 -14.24 -8.36
C LEU A 96 -4.48 -14.13 -7.80
N ALA A 97 -5.27 -13.14 -8.23
CA ALA A 97 -6.59 -12.87 -7.65
C ALA A 97 -7.58 -14.03 -7.80
N SER A 98 -7.56 -14.76 -8.93
CA SER A 98 -8.39 -15.95 -9.14
C SER A 98 -7.97 -17.14 -8.28
N ASP A 99 -6.69 -17.22 -7.96
CA ASP A 99 -6.07 -18.38 -7.33
C ASP A 99 -6.11 -18.29 -5.80
N HIS A 100 -6.26 -17.07 -5.26
CA HIS A 100 -6.29 -16.77 -3.83
C HIS A 100 -7.49 -15.86 -3.44
N PRO A 101 -8.75 -16.30 -3.66
CA PRO A 101 -9.94 -15.49 -3.36
C PRO A 101 -10.09 -15.13 -1.88
N GLU A 102 -9.57 -15.97 -0.97
CA GLU A 102 -9.53 -15.71 0.46
C GLU A 102 -8.64 -14.52 0.80
N LYS A 103 -7.47 -14.40 0.13
CA LYS A 103 -6.54 -13.29 0.32
C LYS A 103 -7.11 -12.00 -0.25
N VAL A 104 -7.77 -12.06 -1.41
CA VAL A 104 -8.51 -10.93 -1.98
C VAL A 104 -9.56 -10.43 -0.99
N THR A 105 -10.34 -11.32 -0.39
CA THR A 105 -11.38 -10.97 0.57
C THR A 105 -10.80 -10.32 1.83
N GLU A 106 -9.73 -10.88 2.38
CA GLU A 106 -9.02 -10.33 3.55
C GLU A 106 -8.52 -8.90 3.28
N LEU A 107 -7.76 -8.70 2.20
CA LEU A 107 -7.14 -7.40 1.91
C LEU A 107 -8.16 -6.36 1.48
N LYS A 108 -9.23 -6.77 0.79
CA LYS A 108 -10.37 -5.90 0.50
C LYS A 108 -11.01 -5.41 1.79
N ALA A 109 -11.28 -6.30 2.75
CA ALA A 109 -11.88 -5.91 4.03
C ALA A 109 -10.97 -4.95 4.81
N LYS A 110 -9.65 -5.18 4.82
CA LYS A 110 -8.69 -4.26 5.44
C LYS A 110 -8.69 -2.88 4.78
N LEU A 111 -8.70 -2.83 3.45
CA LEU A 111 -8.74 -1.57 2.70
C LEU A 111 -10.03 -0.77 2.99
N GLU A 112 -11.19 -1.43 3.01
CA GLU A 112 -12.46 -0.76 3.32
C GLU A 112 -12.54 -0.29 4.78
N ALA A 113 -11.88 -0.97 5.72
CA ALA A 113 -11.85 -0.55 7.13
C ALA A 113 -10.98 0.70 7.38
N ILE A 114 -10.06 1.02 6.45
CA ILE A 114 -9.17 2.20 6.53
C ILE A 114 -9.78 3.43 5.83
N ARG A 115 -10.73 3.22 4.91
CA ARG A 115 -11.45 4.30 4.21
C ARG A 115 -12.37 5.08 5.14
#